data_AF-A0A0L8FI35-F1
#
_entry.id   AF-A0A0L8FI35-F1
#
_cell.length_a   1.000
_cell.length_b   1.000
_cell.length_c   1.000
_cell.angle_alpha   90.00
_cell.angle_beta   90.00
_cell.angle_gamma   90.00
#
_symmetry.space_group_name_H-M   'P 1'
#
loop_
_entity.id
_entity.type
_entity.pdbx_description
1 polymer ?
#
loop_
_entity_poly.entity_id
_entity_poly.type
_entity_poly.pdbx_seq_one_letter_code
_entity_poly.pdbx_strand_id
1 'polypeptide(L)'
;MGANRPDIILKDFRQKSCPLINMIISIDMNVSVKTYQKLNKYKDLEIEISKTWNLKTEITPVVIGAKGMIAKGTDCCLSQIQENLNMEEIQKIVLIGTAHILRKILSM
;
A
#
# COMPACT_ATOMS: atom_id res chain seq x y z
N MET A 1 -22.94 4.56 3.60
CA MET A 1 -22.00 3.47 3.21
C MET A 1 -20.90 4.09 2.38
N GLY A 2 -19.62 3.89 2.73
CA GLY A 2 -18.49 4.49 2.00
C GLY A 2 -17.98 3.59 0.87
N ALA A 3 -17.57 4.16 -0.25
CA ALA A 3 -16.97 3.42 -1.36
C ALA A 3 -15.55 2.96 -1.03
N ASN A 4 -15.12 1.81 -1.58
CA ASN A 4 -13.73 1.38 -1.49
C ASN A 4 -12.86 2.27 -2.38
N ARG A 5 -11.92 3.00 -1.77
CA ARG A 5 -10.97 3.87 -2.46
C ARG A 5 -9.54 3.42 -2.15
N PRO A 6 -8.71 3.09 -3.17
CA PRO A 6 -7.27 2.91 -3.00
C PRO A 6 -6.59 4.25 -2.70
N ASP A 7 -5.40 4.20 -2.10
CA ASP A 7 -4.63 5.42 -1.81
C ASP A 7 -4.08 6.05 -3.10
N ILE A 8 -3.56 5.21 -4.01
CA ILE A 8 -2.97 5.63 -5.28
C ILE A 8 -3.47 4.71 -6.39
N ILE A 9 -3.78 5.30 -7.55
CA ILE A 9 -4.17 4.59 -8.77
C ILE A 9 -3.18 4.98 -9.86
N LEU A 10 -2.41 4.03 -10.37
CA LEU A 10 -1.49 4.25 -11.48
C LEU A 10 -2.10 3.71 -12.76
N LYS A 11 -2.49 4.58 -13.69
CA LYS A 11 -3.07 4.16 -14.97
C LYS A 11 -2.03 4.26 -16.08
N ASP A 12 -1.53 3.11 -16.54
CA ASP A 12 -0.58 3.05 -17.65
C ASP A 12 -1.26 2.45 -18.89
N PHE A 13 -1.66 3.35 -19.81
CA PHE A 13 -2.25 2.95 -21.08
C PHE A 13 -1.24 2.31 -22.04
N ARG A 14 0.07 2.59 -21.90
CA ARG A 14 1.11 2.02 -22.76
C ARG A 14 1.31 0.54 -22.45
N GLN A 15 1.38 0.22 -21.16
CA GLN A 15 1.49 -1.17 -20.69
C GLN A 15 0.15 -1.89 -20.51
N LYS A 16 -0.97 -1.19 -20.80
CA LYS A 16 -2.34 -1.66 -20.53
C LYS A 16 -2.53 -2.16 -19.10
N SER A 17 -1.95 -1.47 -18.11
CA SER A 17 -2.00 -1.87 -16.71
C SER A 17 -2.57 -0.76 -15.81
N CYS A 18 -3.13 -1.16 -14.68
CA CYS A 18 -3.67 -0.27 -13.67
C CYS A 18 -3.39 -0.75 -12.24
N PRO A 19 -2.16 -0.66 -11.72
CA PRO A 19 -1.89 -0.98 -10.32
C PRO A 19 -2.70 -0.08 -9.37
N LEU A 20 -3.38 -0.70 -8.41
CA LEU A 20 -4.10 -0.03 -7.32
C LEU A 20 -3.30 -0.20 -6.04
N ILE A 21 -2.62 0.88 -5.65
CA ILE A 21 -1.64 0.82 -4.57
C ILE A 21 -2.29 1.30 -3.29
N ASN A 22 -2.09 0.52 -2.23
CA ASN A 22 -2.52 0.89 -0.89
C ASN A 22 -1.39 0.78 0.11
N MET A 23 -1.15 1.86 0.85
CA MET A 23 -0.13 1.91 1.90
C MET A 23 -0.73 1.49 3.23
N ILE A 24 0.00 0.67 3.97
CA ILE A 24 -0.42 0.14 5.27
C ILE A 24 0.77 0.19 6.22
N ILE A 25 0.55 0.76 7.39
CA ILE A 25 1.47 0.64 8.52
C ILE A 25 0.90 -0.41 9.45
N SER A 26 1.68 -1.45 9.79
CA SER A 26 1.25 -2.46 10.76
C SER A 26 2.31 -2.78 11.79
N ILE A 27 1.92 -3.46 12.87
CA ILE A 27 2.88 -4.16 13.70
C ILE A 27 3.47 -5.29 12.86
N ASP A 28 4.79 -5.44 12.92
CA ASP A 28 5.61 -6.39 12.16
C ASP A 28 5.04 -7.82 12.10
N MET A 29 4.58 -8.34 13.25
CA MET A 29 3.99 -9.69 13.36
C MET A 29 2.71 -9.88 12.53
N ASN A 30 2.01 -8.79 12.22
CA ASN A 30 0.73 -8.81 11.52
C ASN A 30 0.83 -8.42 10.05
N VAL A 31 2.03 -8.13 9.53
CA VAL A 31 2.24 -7.68 8.14
C VAL A 31 1.52 -8.60 7.16
N SER A 32 1.80 -9.90 7.17
CA SER A 32 1.19 -10.87 6.25
C SER A 32 -0.34 -10.94 6.35
N VAL A 33 -0.88 -10.90 7.57
CA VAL A 33 -2.33 -10.94 7.81
C VAL A 33 -2.99 -9.68 7.25
N LYS A 34 -2.40 -8.51 7.50
CA LYS A 34 -2.90 -7.22 7.00
C LYS A 34 -2.84 -7.13 5.48
N THR A 35 -1.76 -7.65 4.88
CA THR A 35 -1.62 -7.76 3.42
C THR A 35 -2.77 -8.58 2.83
N TYR A 36 -3.01 -9.79 3.36
CA TYR A 36 -4.06 -10.66 2.84
C TYR A 36 -5.47 -10.08 3.03
N GLN A 37 -5.76 -9.50 4.20
CA GLN A 37 -7.04 -8.83 4.46
C GLN A 37 -7.31 -7.72 3.42
N LYS A 38 -6.27 -6.97 3.04
CA LYS A 38 -6.41 -5.90 2.05
C LYS A 38 -6.62 -6.44 0.64
N LEU A 39 -5.83 -7.43 0.22
CA LEU A 39 -6.02 -8.10 -1.08
C LEU A 39 -7.44 -8.62 -1.22
N ASN A 40 -7.97 -9.27 -0.18
CA ASN A 40 -9.33 -9.80 -0.21
C ASN A 40 -10.39 -8.70 -0.28
N LYS A 41 -10.25 -7.62 0.51
CA LYS A 41 -11.21 -6.51 0.55
C LYS A 41 -11.36 -5.79 -0.80
N TYR A 42 -10.29 -5.71 -1.59
CA TYR A 42 -10.27 -4.93 -2.84
C TYR A 42 -10.44 -5.79 -4.11
N LYS A 43 -10.64 -7.10 -3.96
CA LYS A 43 -10.73 -8.04 -5.09
C LYS A 43 -11.90 -7.72 -6.04
N ASP A 44 -13.05 -7.35 -5.50
CA ASP A 44 -14.20 -6.97 -6.33
C ASP A 44 -13.93 -5.68 -7.11
N LEU A 45 -13.26 -4.70 -6.46
CA LEU A 45 -12.89 -3.44 -7.09
C LEU A 45 -11.85 -3.65 -8.21
N GLU A 46 -10.90 -4.54 -8.00
CA GLU A 46 -9.91 -4.94 -9.02
C GLU A 46 -10.62 -5.47 -10.28
N ILE A 47 -11.60 -6.36 -10.11
CA ILE A 47 -12.38 -6.93 -11.22
C ILE A 47 -13.21 -5.86 -11.91
N GLU A 48 -13.88 -4.99 -11.15
CA GLU A 48 -14.72 -3.91 -11.68
C GLU A 48 -13.92 -2.92 -12.52
N ILE A 49 -12.77 -2.46 -12.01
CA ILE A 49 -11.89 -1.53 -12.72
C ILE A 49 -11.27 -2.19 -13.95
N SER A 50 -10.83 -3.44 -13.83
CA SER A 50 -10.27 -4.22 -14.94
C SER A 50 -11.25 -4.30 -16.11
N LYS A 51 -12.52 -4.62 -15.83
CA LYS A 51 -13.59 -4.68 -16.85
C LYS A 51 -13.95 -3.31 -17.40
N THR A 52 -14.11 -2.31 -16.54
CA THR A 52 -14.54 -0.97 -16.92
C THR A 52 -13.52 -0.25 -17.78
N TRP A 53 -12.22 -0.38 -17.48
CA TRP A 53 -11.16 0.30 -18.22
C TRP A 53 -10.46 -0.58 -19.25
N ASN A 54 -10.77 -1.88 -19.30
CA ASN A 54 -10.10 -2.86 -20.15
C ASN A 54 -8.57 -2.83 -19.97
N LEU A 55 -8.12 -2.79 -18.71
CA LEU A 55 -6.72 -2.75 -18.31
C LEU A 55 -6.42 -3.87 -17.31
N LYS A 56 -5.21 -4.43 -17.35
CA LYS A 56 -4.74 -5.36 -16.33
C LYS A 56 -4.61 -4.63 -15.00
N THR A 57 -5.58 -4.82 -14.11
CA THR A 57 -5.64 -4.18 -12.80
C THR A 57 -5.21 -5.18 -11.75
N GLU A 58 -4.39 -4.74 -10.78
CA GLU A 58 -3.92 -5.58 -9.67
C GLU A 58 -3.86 -4.74 -8.39
N ILE A 59 -4.23 -5.34 -7.26
CA ILE A 59 -4.08 -4.70 -5.94
C ILE A 59 -2.66 -4.90 -5.43
N THR A 60 -1.99 -3.79 -5.14
CA THR A 60 -0.62 -3.78 -4.66
C THR A 60 -0.56 -3.23 -3.24
N PRO A 61 -0.61 -4.09 -2.22
CA PRO A 61 -0.46 -3.66 -0.83
C PRO A 61 1.02 -3.38 -0.52
N VAL A 62 1.33 -2.12 -0.20
CA VAL A 62 2.62 -1.73 0.37
C VAL A 62 2.47 -1.74 1.88
N VAL A 63 3.02 -2.76 2.54
CA VAL A 63 2.93 -2.92 3.99
C VAL A 63 4.28 -2.70 4.63
N ILE A 64 4.35 -1.68 5.49
CA ILE A 64 5.54 -1.29 6.23
C ILE A 64 5.28 -1.56 7.71
N GLY A 65 6.12 -2.39 8.29
CA GLY A 65 6.15 -2.68 9.71
C GLY A 65 6.62 -1.47 10.50
N ALA A 66 5.99 -1.20 11.64
CA ALA A 66 6.35 -0.11 12.53
C ALA A 66 7.81 -0.20 13.04
N LYS A 67 8.38 -1.41 13.08
CA LYS A 67 9.79 -1.65 13.46
C LYS A 67 10.73 -1.71 12.25
N GLY A 68 10.24 -1.46 11.05
CA GLY A 68 11.01 -1.47 9.81
C GLY A 68 10.93 -2.76 9.01
N MET A 69 10.10 -3.73 9.39
CA MET A 69 9.84 -4.88 8.52
C MET A 69 9.21 -4.42 7.20
N ILE A 70 9.79 -4.83 6.07
CA ILE A 70 9.26 -4.55 4.74
C ILE A 70 8.77 -5.88 4.16
N ALA A 71 7.54 -5.91 3.64
CA ALA A 71 7.05 -7.09 2.95
C ALA A 71 7.88 -7.36 1.67
N LYS A 72 8.19 -8.63 1.39
CA LYS A 72 8.89 -9.00 0.15
C LYS A 72 8.09 -8.50 -1.07
N GLY A 73 8.80 -7.95 -2.05
CA GLY A 73 8.20 -7.40 -3.28
C GLY A 73 7.79 -5.94 -3.19
N THR A 74 7.87 -5.30 -2.02
CA THR A 74 7.58 -3.86 -1.86
C THR A 74 8.42 -2.99 -2.79
N ASP A 75 9.69 -3.35 -3.01
CA ASP A 75 10.61 -2.58 -3.87
C ASP A 75 10.12 -2.55 -5.33
N CYS A 76 9.58 -3.68 -5.82
CA CYS A 76 8.99 -3.76 -7.17
C CYS A 76 7.78 -2.81 -7.27
N CYS A 77 6.93 -2.81 -6.25
CA CYS A 77 5.75 -1.94 -6.20
C CYS A 77 6.14 -0.46 -6.16
N LEU A 78 7.16 -0.10 -5.40
CA LEU A 78 7.63 1.29 -5.30
C LEU A 78 8.31 1.75 -6.58
N SER A 79 9.05 0.88 -7.26
CA SER A 79 9.66 1.19 -8.57
C SER A 79 8.61 1.55 -9.63
N GLN A 80 7.38 1.04 -9.53
CA GLN A 80 6.27 1.43 -10.41
C GLN A 80 5.74 2.84 -10.13
N ILE A 81 5.90 3.34 -8.90
CA ILE A 81 5.52 4.71 -8.52
C ILE A 81 6.63 5.68 -8.91
N GLN A 82 7.86 5.34 -8.52
CA GLN A 82 9.03 6.20 -8.71
C GLN A 82 10.33 5.40 -8.58
N GLU A 83 11.24 5.59 -9.54
CA GLU A 83 12.49 4.82 -9.65
C GLU A 83 13.50 5.10 -8.50
N ASN A 84 13.38 6.22 -7.79
CA ASN A 84 14.36 6.71 -6.80
C ASN A 84 13.86 6.72 -5.35
N LEU A 85 12.86 5.90 -5.00
CA LEU A 85 12.37 5.84 -3.61
C LEU A 85 13.37 5.12 -2.70
N ASN A 86 13.88 5.84 -1.69
CA ASN A 86 14.76 5.26 -0.68
C ASN A 86 13.93 4.63 0.44
N MET A 87 14.03 3.30 0.59
CA MET A 87 13.34 2.55 1.65
C MET A 87 13.69 3.04 3.06
N GLU A 88 14.90 3.51 3.28
CA GLU A 88 15.33 4.04 4.58
C GLU A 88 14.56 5.32 4.93
N GLU A 89 14.32 6.19 3.94
CA GLU A 89 13.54 7.42 4.14
C GLU A 89 12.07 7.09 4.44
N ILE A 90 11.50 6.13 3.71
CA ILE A 90 10.14 5.64 3.94
C ILE A 90 10.00 5.09 5.37
N GLN A 91 10.95 4.27 5.81
CA GLN A 91 10.96 3.74 7.18
C GLN A 91 11.07 4.84 8.23
N LYS A 92 11.94 5.85 8.02
CA LYS A 92 12.07 7.00 8.92
C LYS A 92 10.75 7.76 9.05
N ILE A 93 10.06 8.01 7.93
CA ILE A 93 8.75 8.68 7.92
C ILE A 93 7.72 7.87 8.72
N VAL A 94 7.66 6.55 8.49
CA VAL A 94 6.74 5.66 9.23
C VAL A 94 7.03 5.68 10.73
N LEU A 95 8.29 5.62 11.13
CA LEU A 95 8.69 5.64 12.54
C LEU A 95 8.33 6.97 13.22
N ILE A 96 8.63 8.10 12.56
CA ILE A 96 8.31 9.44 13.07
C ILE A 96 6.79 9.62 13.22
N GLY A 97 6.02 9.19 12.21
CA GLY A 97 4.56 9.24 12.24
C GLY A 97 3.97 8.39 13.37
N THR A 98 4.48 7.16 13.53
CA THR A 98 4.07 6.26 14.61
C THR A 98 4.38 6.87 15.99
N ALA A 99 5.60 7.39 16.18
CA ALA A 99 6.00 8.03 17.42
C ALA A 99 5.18 9.29 17.72
N HIS A 100 4.81 10.07 16.70
CA HIS A 100 3.94 11.24 16.84
C HIS A 100 2.54 10.84 17.33
N ILE A 101 1.93 9.81 16.71
CA ILE A 101 0.62 9.29 17.14
C ILE A 101 0.69 8.78 18.60
N LEU A 102 1.72 8.01 18.94
CA LEU A 102 1.92 7.51 20.30
C LEU A 102 2.05 8.65 21.31
N ARG A 103 2.87 9.67 21.03
CA ARG A 103 2.97 10.85 21.89
C ARG A 103 1.61 11.51 22.07
N LYS A 104 0.84 11.70 21.00
CA LYS A 104 -0.49 12.32 21.09
C LYS A 104 -1.46 11.52 21.97
N ILE A 105 -1.40 10.20 21.94
CA ILE A 105 -2.25 9.32 22.74
C ILE A 105 -1.78 9.24 24.20
N LEU A 106 -0.46 9.16 24.43
CA LEU A 106 0.14 8.98 25.76
C LEU A 106 0.40 10.29 26.52
N SER A 107 0.39 11.43 25.82
CA SER A 107 0.43 12.77 26.42
C SER A 107 -0.97 13.33 26.70
N MET A 108 -2.01 12.48 26.62
CA MET A 108 -3.29 12.68 27.31
C MET A 108 -3.16 12.23 28.76
#